data_AF-A0A835QVH7-F1
#
_entry.id   AF-A0A835QVH7-F1
#
_cell.length_a   1.000
_cell.length_b   1.000
_cell.length_c   1.000
_cell.angle_alpha   90.00
_cell.angle_beta   90.00
_cell.angle_gamma   90.00
#
_symmetry.space_group_name_H-M   'P 1'
#
loop_
_entity.id
_entity.type
_entity.pdbx_description
1 polymer ?
#
loop_
_entity_poly.entity_id
_entity_poly.type
_entity_poly.pdbx_seq_one_letter_code
_entity_poly.pdbx_strand_id
1 'polypeptide(L)'
;MMQHCDTLVADALWETIHGEVQDFVQVKLDTMLRTSFRKKKELSRILSDMRTLSADWMANTGKQEDGHAALHLEREEPKPNTFFPRPVAPTAAQVHCLQFLIGELVSGGNLRKQGSFLGNSGAGIAVDDLNQLETFFYKLSFFLHILDYTATIGTLTDLGFLWFREFYLESSHVIQVVIATFFEEIHKKDALNCLREPRPTPGIWK
;
A
#
# COMPACT_ATOMS: atom_id res chain seq x y z
N MET A 1 -22.15 1.37 -3.03
CA MET A 1 -21.40 1.77 -4.23
C MET A 1 -19.98 1.22 -4.20
N MET A 2 -19.12 1.62 -3.25
CA MET A 2 -17.72 1.16 -3.16
C MET A 2 -17.57 -0.37 -3.10
N GLN A 3 -18.32 -1.07 -2.26
CA GLN A 3 -18.29 -2.55 -2.19
C GLN A 3 -18.69 -3.27 -3.49
N HIS A 4 -19.46 -2.63 -4.38
CA HIS A 4 -19.90 -3.27 -5.64
C HIS A 4 -18.83 -3.16 -6.74
N CYS A 5 -17.77 -2.38 -6.52
CA CYS A 5 -16.70 -2.19 -7.48
C CYS A 5 -15.55 -3.19 -7.32
N ASP A 6 -15.54 -4.00 -6.26
CA ASP A 6 -14.40 -4.87 -5.88
C ASP A 6 -13.87 -5.71 -7.05
N THR A 7 -14.76 -6.48 -7.70
CA THR A 7 -14.39 -7.32 -8.86
C THR A 7 -14.06 -6.52 -10.11
N LEU A 8 -14.56 -5.27 -10.24
CA LEU A 8 -14.30 -4.41 -11.39
C LEU A 8 -12.92 -3.75 -11.32
N VAL A 9 -12.41 -3.52 -10.11
CA VAL A 9 -11.12 -2.86 -9.88
C VAL A 9 -9.99 -3.84 -9.60
N ALA A 10 -10.30 -5.08 -9.20
CA ALA A 10 -9.31 -6.08 -8.79
C ALA A 10 -8.17 -6.26 -9.80
N ASP A 11 -8.49 -6.56 -11.07
CA ASP A 11 -7.46 -6.80 -12.10
C ASP A 11 -6.56 -5.58 -12.32
N ALA A 12 -7.16 -4.38 -12.40
CA ALA A 12 -6.43 -3.13 -12.59
C ALA A 12 -5.54 -2.78 -11.38
N LEU A 13 -6.01 -3.07 -10.16
CA LEU A 13 -5.22 -2.91 -8.94
C LEU A 13 -4.06 -3.90 -8.90
N TRP A 14 -4.30 -5.17 -9.22
CA TRP A 14 -3.28 -6.21 -9.25
C TRP A 14 -2.21 -5.91 -10.30
N GLU A 15 -2.61 -5.49 -11.50
CA GLU A 15 -1.70 -5.07 -12.56
C GLU A 15 -0.85 -3.87 -12.12
N THR A 16 -1.47 -2.87 -11.50
CA THR A 16 -0.77 -1.67 -10.99
C THR A 16 0.24 -2.03 -9.91
N ILE A 17 -0.17 -2.83 -8.91
CA ILE A 17 0.70 -3.26 -7.81
C ILE A 17 1.85 -4.12 -8.35
N HIS A 18 1.56 -5.06 -9.25
CA HIS A 18 2.58 -5.86 -9.90
C HIS A 18 3.58 -4.96 -10.63
N GLY A 19 3.10 -3.98 -11.40
CA GLY A 19 3.96 -3.03 -12.11
C GLY A 19 4.89 -2.25 -11.19
N GLU A 20 4.38 -1.75 -10.07
CA GLU A 20 5.17 -1.04 -9.04
C GLU A 20 6.23 -1.95 -8.39
N VAL A 21 5.88 -3.20 -8.08
CA VAL A 21 6.84 -4.18 -7.55
C VAL A 21 7.94 -4.48 -8.57
N GLN A 22 7.57 -4.74 -9.83
CA GLN A 22 8.54 -5.06 -10.88
C GLN A 22 9.45 -3.87 -11.23
N ASP A 23 8.93 -2.65 -11.30
CA ASP A 23 9.76 -1.44 -11.49
C ASP A 23 10.79 -1.30 -10.36
N PHE A 24 10.36 -1.48 -9.11
CA PHE A 24 11.26 -1.40 -7.98
C PHE A 24 12.34 -2.49 -8.03
N VAL A 25 11.96 -3.75 -8.13
CA VAL A 25 12.92 -4.86 -8.02
C VAL A 25 13.78 -5.00 -9.27
N GLN A 26 13.23 -4.81 -10.47
CA GLN A 26 13.98 -5.03 -11.71
C GLN A 26 14.79 -3.81 -12.15
N VAL A 27 14.32 -2.59 -11.89
CA VAL A 27 14.95 -1.34 -12.39
C VAL A 27 15.66 -0.57 -11.28
N LYS A 28 14.94 -0.17 -10.22
CA LYS A 28 15.51 0.68 -9.16
C LYS A 28 16.61 -0.05 -8.39
N LEU A 29 16.36 -1.28 -7.95
CA LEU A 29 17.37 -2.07 -7.25
C LEU A 29 18.59 -2.42 -8.13
N ASP A 30 18.39 -2.63 -9.44
CA ASP A 30 19.51 -2.86 -10.38
C ASP A 30 20.44 -1.65 -10.43
N THR A 31 19.84 -0.47 -10.53
CA THR A 31 20.56 0.81 -10.55
C THR A 31 21.37 0.98 -9.28
N MET A 32 20.74 0.82 -8.12
CA MET A 32 21.40 0.89 -6.80
C MET A 32 22.58 -0.10 -6.67
N LEU A 33 22.40 -1.35 -7.12
CA LEU A 33 23.46 -2.38 -7.13
C LEU A 33 24.66 -1.98 -7.97
N ARG A 34 24.43 -1.36 -9.14
CA ARG A 34 25.51 -0.90 -10.04
C ARG A 34 26.21 0.36 -9.56
N THR A 35 25.53 1.19 -8.76
CA THR A 35 26.04 2.49 -8.28
C THR A 35 26.44 2.43 -6.80
N SER A 36 25.57 2.88 -5.90
CA SER A 36 25.82 3.17 -4.49
C SER A 36 26.14 1.93 -3.66
N PHE A 37 25.71 0.75 -4.11
CA PHE A 37 25.88 -0.49 -3.37
C PHE A 37 27.01 -1.37 -3.92
N ARG A 38 27.56 -1.09 -5.11
CA ARG A 38 28.55 -1.94 -5.80
C ARG A 38 29.72 -2.44 -4.95
N LYS A 39 30.21 -1.61 -4.01
CA LYS A 39 31.35 -1.93 -3.13
C LYS A 39 30.93 -2.42 -1.73
N LYS A 40 29.63 -2.45 -1.43
CA LYS A 40 29.06 -2.82 -0.13
C LYS A 40 28.50 -4.23 -0.20
N LYS A 41 29.36 -5.23 -0.04
CA LYS A 41 29.01 -6.65 -0.24
C LYS A 41 27.76 -7.08 0.53
N GLU A 42 27.67 -6.73 1.82
CA GLU A 42 26.54 -7.14 2.65
C GLU A 42 25.23 -6.46 2.24
N LEU A 43 25.25 -5.14 2.02
CA LEU A 43 24.04 -4.44 1.59
C LEU A 43 23.61 -4.87 0.18
N SER A 44 24.56 -5.13 -0.72
CA SER A 44 24.29 -5.68 -2.05
C SER A 44 23.62 -7.05 -2.00
N ARG A 45 23.96 -7.87 -0.99
CA ARG A 45 23.30 -9.16 -0.77
C ARG A 45 21.81 -8.95 -0.48
N ILE A 46 21.47 -8.03 0.42
CA ILE A 46 20.07 -7.72 0.77
C ILE A 46 19.28 -7.25 -0.47
N LEU A 47 19.85 -6.36 -1.30
CA LEU A 47 19.20 -5.93 -2.55
C LEU A 47 19.02 -7.09 -3.55
N SER A 48 19.99 -8.01 -3.62
CA SER A 48 19.92 -9.19 -4.48
C SER A 48 18.89 -10.21 -3.98
N ASP A 49 18.73 -10.33 -2.66
CA ASP A 49 17.71 -11.18 -2.04
C ASP A 49 16.30 -10.65 -2.36
N MET A 50 16.09 -9.33 -2.27
CA MET A 50 14.81 -8.70 -2.69
C MET A 50 14.48 -9.00 -4.17
N ARG A 51 15.47 -8.91 -5.06
CA ARG A 51 15.31 -9.25 -6.48
C ARG A 51 14.95 -10.71 -6.69
N THR A 52 15.68 -11.61 -6.04
CA THR A 52 15.45 -13.06 -6.14
C THR A 52 14.07 -13.45 -5.63
N LEU A 53 13.61 -12.79 -4.56
CA LEU A 53 12.32 -13.03 -3.95
C LEU A 53 11.15 -12.62 -4.85
N SER A 54 11.27 -11.52 -5.61
CA SER A 54 10.10 -10.81 -6.16
C SER A 54 10.14 -10.47 -7.65
N ALA A 55 11.30 -10.60 -8.32
CA ALA A 55 11.38 -10.30 -9.74
C ALA A 55 10.72 -11.41 -10.56
N ASP A 56 9.69 -11.05 -11.34
CA ASP A 56 9.12 -11.92 -12.37
C ASP A 56 9.89 -11.71 -13.69
N TRP A 57 10.97 -12.46 -13.87
CA TRP A 57 11.77 -12.42 -15.11
C TRP A 57 11.00 -12.92 -16.33
N MET A 58 10.00 -13.79 -16.12
CA MET A 58 9.18 -14.35 -17.19
C MET A 58 8.05 -13.40 -17.61
N ALA A 59 7.79 -12.31 -16.88
CA ALA A 59 6.98 -11.19 -17.38
C ALA A 59 7.54 -10.62 -18.69
N ASN A 60 8.86 -10.68 -18.90
CA ASN A 60 9.51 -10.06 -20.06
C ASN A 60 9.41 -10.90 -21.34
N THR A 61 8.93 -12.15 -21.26
CA THR A 61 8.81 -13.06 -22.42
C THR A 61 7.39 -13.14 -22.99
N GLY A 62 6.37 -12.66 -22.26
CA GLY A 62 4.96 -12.93 -22.54
C GLY A 62 4.33 -12.25 -23.77
N LYS A 63 5.05 -11.37 -24.48
CA LYS A 63 4.52 -10.63 -25.65
C LYS A 63 5.34 -10.76 -26.93
N GLN A 64 6.39 -11.58 -26.94
CA GLN A 64 7.24 -11.73 -28.14
C GLN A 64 6.59 -12.60 -29.25
N GLU A 65 5.40 -13.17 -29.03
CA GLU A 65 4.75 -14.10 -29.98
C GLU A 65 3.61 -13.51 -30.83
N ASP A 66 3.27 -12.22 -30.71
CA ASP A 66 2.29 -11.61 -31.63
C ASP A 66 2.99 -11.00 -32.85
N GLY A 67 3.35 -11.88 -33.79
CA GLY A 67 3.33 -11.65 -35.24
C GLY A 67 4.15 -10.50 -35.85
N HIS A 68 5.22 -10.89 -36.54
CA HIS A 68 5.79 -10.34 -37.79
C HIS A 68 7.26 -9.85 -37.73
N ALA A 69 8.09 -10.57 -38.50
CA ALA A 69 9.36 -10.17 -39.13
C ALA A 69 10.53 -9.89 -38.17
N ALA A 70 11.47 -10.82 -37.96
CA ALA A 70 12.56 -11.12 -38.90
C ALA A 70 13.05 -9.88 -39.68
N LEU A 71 14.30 -9.47 -39.40
CA LEU A 71 15.11 -8.49 -40.13
C LEU A 71 14.85 -7.01 -39.80
N HIS A 72 15.37 -6.53 -38.67
CA HIS A 72 16.04 -5.23 -38.68
C HIS A 72 17.19 -5.22 -37.67
N LEU A 73 18.41 -5.31 -38.24
CA LEU A 73 19.66 -5.06 -37.55
C LEU A 73 19.80 -3.53 -37.38
N GLU A 74 19.02 -2.94 -36.49
CA GLU A 74 19.17 -1.54 -36.10
C GLU A 74 19.65 -1.45 -34.67
N ARG A 75 20.89 -0.97 -34.55
CA ARG A 75 21.49 -0.20 -33.45
C ARG A 75 20.80 -0.38 -32.09
N GLU A 76 21.49 -1.09 -31.20
CA GLU A 76 21.18 -1.21 -29.78
C GLU A 76 21.22 0.17 -29.10
N GLU A 77 20.15 0.96 -29.25
CA GLU A 77 19.76 1.93 -28.24
C GLU A 77 19.39 1.12 -26.99
N PRO A 78 19.77 1.55 -25.76
CA PRO A 78 19.49 0.79 -24.55
C PRO A 78 17.97 0.67 -24.40
N LYS A 79 17.45 -0.51 -24.80
CA LYS A 79 16.04 -0.81 -24.72
C LYS A 79 15.65 -0.63 -23.25
N PRO A 80 14.66 0.22 -22.92
CA PRO A 80 14.18 0.31 -21.55
C PRO A 80 13.83 -1.10 -21.10
N ASN A 81 14.19 -1.48 -19.86
CA ASN A 81 13.83 -2.77 -19.27
C ASN A 81 12.31 -2.90 -19.34
N THR A 82 11.81 -3.53 -20.39
CA THR A 82 10.39 -3.57 -20.71
C THR A 82 9.85 -4.84 -20.09
N PHE A 83 9.34 -4.72 -18.86
CA PHE A 83 8.51 -5.75 -18.28
C PHE A 83 7.04 -5.45 -18.58
N PHE A 84 6.23 -6.49 -18.66
CA PHE A 84 4.80 -6.35 -18.86
C PHE A 84 4.08 -6.62 -17.53
N PRO A 85 3.41 -5.61 -16.94
CA PRO A 85 2.56 -5.84 -15.79
C PRO A 85 1.57 -6.97 -16.03
N ARG A 86 1.40 -7.86 -15.05
CA ARG A 86 0.43 -8.94 -15.06
C ARG A 86 -0.62 -8.65 -13.99
N PRO A 87 -1.90 -9.03 -14.18
CA PRO A 87 -2.93 -8.91 -13.16
C PRO A 87 -2.72 -9.99 -12.08
N VAL A 88 -1.59 -9.93 -11.37
CA VAL A 88 -1.18 -10.89 -10.35
C VAL A 88 -0.71 -10.12 -9.12
N ALA A 89 -1.48 -10.23 -8.04
CA ALA A 89 -1.13 -9.63 -6.76
C ALA A 89 0.12 -10.30 -6.14
N PRO A 90 1.00 -9.54 -5.48
CA PRO A 90 2.02 -10.13 -4.62
C PRO A 90 1.36 -10.81 -3.42
N THR A 91 1.96 -11.92 -2.96
CA THR A 91 1.47 -12.60 -1.76
C THR A 91 1.77 -11.78 -0.50
N ALA A 92 0.99 -11.96 0.58
CA ALA A 92 1.28 -11.32 1.85
C ALA A 92 2.69 -11.64 2.37
N ALA A 93 3.14 -12.88 2.19
CA ALA A 93 4.51 -13.29 2.53
C ALA A 93 5.55 -12.50 1.74
N GLN A 94 5.36 -12.33 0.43
CA GLN A 94 6.25 -11.54 -0.42
C GLN A 94 6.31 -10.08 0.03
N VAL A 95 5.17 -9.45 0.32
CA VAL A 95 5.09 -8.06 0.83
C VAL A 95 5.86 -7.93 2.15
N HIS A 96 5.62 -8.83 3.11
CA HIS A 96 6.27 -8.76 4.42
C HIS A 96 7.77 -9.05 4.34
N CYS A 97 8.20 -9.99 3.50
CA CYS A 97 9.62 -10.25 3.27
C CYS A 97 10.33 -9.04 2.65
N LEU A 98 9.70 -8.35 1.68
CA LEU A 98 10.23 -7.11 1.12
C LEU A 98 10.31 -5.99 2.18
N GLN A 99 9.26 -5.81 2.99
CA GLN A 99 9.27 -4.85 4.10
C GLN A 99 10.41 -5.14 5.08
N PHE A 100 10.59 -6.40 5.46
CA PHE A 100 11.67 -6.81 6.36
C PHE A 100 13.06 -6.48 5.77
N LEU A 101 13.32 -6.87 4.52
CA LEU A 101 14.62 -6.62 3.87
C LEU A 101 14.92 -5.12 3.70
N ILE A 102 13.91 -4.31 3.35
CA ILE A 102 14.06 -2.85 3.28
C ILE A 102 14.29 -2.28 4.68
N GLY A 103 13.56 -2.75 5.69
CA GLY A 103 13.72 -2.35 7.08
C GLY A 103 15.11 -2.65 7.62
N GLU A 104 15.66 -3.84 7.33
CA GLU A 104 17.04 -4.21 7.67
C GLU A 104 18.05 -3.29 6.99
N LEU A 105 17.83 -2.96 5.71
CA LEU A 105 18.72 -2.10 4.93
C LEU A 105 18.76 -0.66 5.45
N VAL A 106 17.59 -0.09 5.75
CA VAL A 106 17.41 1.30 6.23
C VAL A 106 17.84 1.44 7.69
N SER A 107 17.48 0.48 8.54
CA SER A 107 17.78 0.53 9.98
C SER A 107 19.20 0.06 10.30
N GLY A 108 19.95 -0.45 9.31
CA GLY A 108 21.27 -1.04 9.52
C GLY A 108 21.23 -2.29 10.41
N GLY A 109 20.20 -3.13 10.23
CA GLY A 109 19.87 -4.28 11.08
C GLY A 109 21.08 -5.11 11.49
N ASN A 110 21.20 -5.47 12.77
CA ASN A 110 22.29 -6.24 13.43
C ASN A 110 23.76 -5.91 13.06
N LEU A 111 24.02 -4.96 12.16
CA LEU A 111 25.34 -4.43 11.79
C LEU A 111 25.89 -3.53 12.89
N ARG A 112 25.06 -3.20 13.89
CA ARG A 112 25.50 -2.69 15.18
C ARG A 112 26.13 -3.83 16.00
N LYS A 113 27.29 -4.34 15.56
CA LYS A 113 28.19 -5.06 16.47
C LYS A 113 28.51 -4.11 17.62
N GLN A 114 27.98 -4.48 18.79
CA GLN A 114 28.29 -3.91 20.09
C GLN A 114 29.82 -3.93 20.28
N GLY A 115 30.51 -2.81 20.03
CA GLY A 115 31.96 -2.69 20.27
C GLY A 115 32.79 -1.77 19.38
N SER A 116 32.28 -1.26 18.24
CA SER A 116 33.08 -0.34 17.40
C SER A 116 32.80 1.12 17.77
N PHE A 117 33.69 1.73 18.55
CA PHE A 117 33.60 3.12 19.03
C PHE A 117 34.26 4.15 18.08
N LEU A 118 34.61 3.76 16.84
CA LEU A 118 35.06 4.68 15.80
C LEU A 118 34.35 4.39 14.48
N GLY A 119 33.61 5.37 13.98
CA GLY A 119 33.12 5.38 12.61
C GLY A 119 31.72 5.94 12.48
N ASN A 120 31.63 7.27 12.36
CA ASN A 120 30.47 7.98 11.83
C ASN A 120 29.92 7.30 10.56
N SER A 121 28.59 7.38 10.41
CA SER A 121 27.76 7.20 9.21
C SER A 121 26.87 5.96 9.22
N GLY A 122 25.57 6.18 9.47
CA GLY A 122 24.51 5.21 9.18
C GLY A 122 24.56 4.78 7.72
N ALA A 123 24.81 3.49 7.48
CA ALA A 123 24.77 2.74 6.21
C ALA A 123 25.50 3.31 4.95
N GLY A 124 25.96 4.56 4.94
CA GLY A 124 26.55 5.27 3.80
C GLY A 124 25.66 5.28 2.55
N ILE A 125 24.35 5.06 2.67
CA ILE A 125 23.40 5.01 1.55
C ILE A 125 23.18 6.45 1.07
N ALA A 126 23.13 6.65 -0.25
CA ALA A 126 22.83 7.97 -0.81
C ALA A 126 21.41 8.38 -0.42
N VAL A 127 21.19 9.68 -0.14
CA VAL A 127 19.87 10.19 0.30
C VAL A 127 18.78 9.86 -0.72
N ASP A 128 19.09 9.93 -2.02
CA ASP A 128 18.13 9.61 -3.08
C ASP A 128 17.72 8.13 -3.07
N ASP A 129 18.68 7.22 -2.85
CA ASP A 129 18.40 5.79 -2.76
C ASP A 129 17.58 5.47 -1.49
N LEU A 130 17.91 6.15 -0.38
CA LEU A 130 17.17 6.02 0.87
C LEU A 130 15.71 6.44 0.71
N ASN A 131 15.46 7.58 0.06
CA ASN A 131 14.12 8.07 -0.22
C ASN A 131 13.33 7.09 -1.13
N GLN A 132 13.98 6.50 -2.13
CA GLN A 132 13.35 5.47 -2.98
C GLN A 132 12.95 4.23 -2.18
N LEU A 133 13.82 3.76 -1.28
CA LEU A 133 13.55 2.63 -0.38
C LEU A 133 12.38 2.93 0.56
N GLU A 134 12.39 4.09 1.22
CA GLU A 134 11.32 4.52 2.14
C GLU A 134 9.99 4.72 1.41
N THR A 135 10.02 5.34 0.22
CA THR A 135 8.82 5.54 -0.61
C THR A 135 8.20 4.19 -0.98
N PHE A 136 9.00 3.22 -1.39
CA PHE A 136 8.49 1.89 -1.73
C PHE A 136 8.02 1.11 -0.50
N PHE A 137 8.73 1.23 0.64
CA PHE A 137 8.29 0.66 1.92
C PHE A 137 6.91 1.18 2.35
N TYR A 138 6.68 2.48 2.16
CA TYR A 138 5.38 3.09 2.41
C TYR A 138 4.31 2.48 1.49
N LYS A 139 4.57 2.37 0.17
CA LYS A 139 3.64 1.72 -0.76
C LYS A 139 3.30 0.28 -0.36
N LEU A 140 4.30 -0.54 -0.01
CA LEU A 140 4.11 -1.93 0.45
C LEU A 140 3.14 -2.02 1.63
N SER A 141 3.19 -1.05 2.55
CA SER A 141 2.32 -1.00 3.73
C SER A 141 0.84 -0.83 3.36
N PHE A 142 0.52 -0.22 2.22
CA PHE A 142 -0.85 -0.09 1.73
C PHE A 142 -1.30 -1.21 0.81
N PHE A 143 -0.37 -1.95 0.19
CA PHE A 143 -0.74 -3.00 -0.77
C PHE A 143 -1.68 -4.03 -0.17
N LEU A 144 -1.45 -4.49 1.06
CA LEU A 144 -2.35 -5.47 1.69
C LEU A 144 -3.76 -4.92 1.94
N HIS A 145 -3.88 -3.63 2.29
CA HIS A 145 -5.18 -2.96 2.43
C HIS A 145 -5.89 -2.80 1.08
N ILE A 146 -5.15 -2.53 0.02
CA ILE A 146 -5.70 -2.40 -1.33
C ILE A 146 -6.12 -3.78 -1.87
N LEU A 147 -5.34 -4.82 -1.61
CA LEU A 147 -5.62 -6.19 -2.04
C LEU A 147 -6.81 -6.79 -1.27
N ASP A 148 -6.97 -6.44 0.00
CA ASP A 148 -8.16 -6.76 0.79
C ASP A 148 -9.13 -5.57 0.82
N TYR A 149 -9.56 -5.16 -0.37
CA TYR A 149 -10.39 -3.98 -0.59
C TYR A 149 -11.70 -4.06 0.21
N THR A 150 -12.40 -5.20 0.14
CA THR A 150 -13.68 -5.39 0.82
C THR A 150 -13.53 -5.29 2.35
N ALA A 151 -12.53 -5.94 2.96
CA ALA A 151 -12.32 -5.79 4.40
C ALA A 151 -11.93 -4.36 4.77
N THR A 152 -11.06 -3.73 3.97
CA THR A 152 -10.61 -2.35 4.22
C THR A 152 -11.76 -1.35 4.18
N ILE A 153 -12.66 -1.43 3.19
CA ILE A 153 -13.87 -0.59 3.14
C ILE A 153 -14.79 -0.88 4.33
N GLY A 154 -14.93 -2.16 4.71
CA GLY A 154 -15.68 -2.55 5.90
C GLY A 154 -15.15 -1.85 7.16
N THR A 155 -13.84 -1.93 7.40
CA THR A 155 -13.20 -1.28 8.56
C THR A 155 -13.28 0.24 8.52
N LEU A 156 -13.09 0.88 7.35
CA LEU A 156 -13.17 2.33 7.21
C LEU A 156 -14.59 2.89 7.39
N THR A 157 -15.61 2.06 7.18
CA THR A 157 -17.03 2.46 7.30
C THR A 157 -17.71 1.87 8.54
N ASP A 158 -16.96 1.22 9.42
CA ASP A 158 -17.49 0.65 10.65
C ASP A 158 -17.85 1.74 11.65
N LEU A 159 -19.16 1.98 11.79
CA LEU A 159 -19.75 2.87 12.79
C LEU A 159 -20.43 2.08 13.92
N GLY A 160 -20.17 0.77 14.03
CA GLY A 160 -20.74 -0.10 15.06
C GLY A 160 -20.44 0.38 16.48
N PHE A 161 -19.34 1.13 16.66
CA PHE A 161 -18.99 1.72 17.95
C PHE A 161 -20.03 2.70 18.50
N LEU A 162 -20.84 3.33 17.64
CA LEU A 162 -21.93 4.23 18.07
C LEU A 162 -23.03 3.50 18.84
N TRP A 163 -23.10 2.17 18.73
CA TRP A 163 -24.06 1.34 19.44
C TRP A 163 -23.52 0.78 20.77
N PHE A 164 -22.20 0.71 20.95
CA PHE A 164 -21.61 0.21 22.19
C PHE A 164 -21.86 1.17 23.34
N ARG A 165 -22.30 0.62 24.47
CA ARG A 165 -22.72 1.38 25.66
C ARG A 165 -22.23 0.78 26.97
N GLU A 166 -21.48 -0.31 26.91
CA GLU A 166 -21.04 -1.12 28.04
C GLU A 166 -20.24 -0.29 29.04
N PHE A 167 -19.36 0.59 28.54
CA PHE A 167 -18.63 1.56 29.38
C PHE A 167 -19.57 2.47 30.20
N TYR A 168 -20.66 2.94 29.59
CA TYR A 168 -21.62 3.84 30.24
C TYR A 168 -22.54 3.09 31.21
N LEU A 169 -22.97 1.88 30.87
CA LEU A 169 -23.74 1.02 31.77
C LEU A 169 -22.93 0.69 33.03
N GLU A 170 -21.65 0.34 32.86
CA GLU A 170 -20.74 0.05 33.96
C GLU A 170 -20.52 1.30 34.85
N SER A 171 -20.29 2.46 34.25
CA SER A 171 -20.04 3.72 34.97
C SER A 171 -21.27 4.26 35.70
N SER A 172 -22.48 3.95 35.23
CA SER A 172 -23.74 4.48 35.78
C SER A 172 -24.48 3.49 36.69
N HIS A 173 -24.02 2.24 36.77
CA HIS A 173 -24.70 1.13 37.44
C HIS A 173 -26.16 0.94 36.99
N VAL A 174 -26.46 1.30 35.74
CA VAL A 174 -27.79 1.12 35.15
C VAL A 174 -27.76 -0.09 34.22
N ILE A 175 -28.80 -0.92 34.29
CA ILE A 175 -28.91 -2.15 33.48
C ILE A 175 -29.17 -1.83 32.00
N GLN A 176 -29.93 -0.76 31.72
CA GLN A 176 -30.23 -0.30 30.35
C GLN A 176 -30.39 1.22 30.27
N VAL A 177 -29.91 1.78 29.16
CA VAL A 177 -30.10 3.18 28.77
C VAL A 177 -31.31 3.26 27.83
N VAL A 178 -32.17 4.28 27.99
CA VAL A 178 -33.39 4.47 27.18
C VAL A 178 -33.02 4.70 25.71
N ILE A 179 -33.69 4.00 24.78
CA ILE A 179 -33.43 4.02 23.33
C ILE A 179 -33.33 5.45 22.76
N ALA A 180 -34.09 6.41 23.29
CA ALA A 180 -34.07 7.81 22.89
C ALA A 180 -32.74 8.56 23.13
N THR A 181 -31.79 7.96 23.85
CA THR A 181 -30.46 8.54 24.10
C THR A 181 -29.36 7.91 23.24
N PHE A 182 -29.70 6.92 22.41
CA PHE A 182 -28.77 6.38 21.42
C PHE A 182 -28.58 7.37 20.28
N PHE A 183 -27.32 7.57 19.90
CA PHE A 183 -26.91 8.53 18.87
C PHE A 183 -27.68 8.34 17.55
N GLU A 184 -27.87 7.09 17.11
CA GLU A 184 -28.60 6.78 15.86
C GLU A 184 -30.09 7.16 15.95
N GLU A 185 -30.73 6.95 17.10
CA GLU A 185 -32.14 7.28 17.31
C GLU A 185 -32.36 8.79 17.48
N ILE A 186 -31.41 9.49 18.11
CA ILE A 186 -31.40 10.95 18.20
C ILE A 186 -31.32 11.53 16.78
N HIS A 187 -30.37 11.06 15.96
CA HIS A 187 -30.18 11.59 14.61
C HIS A 187 -31.39 11.31 13.69
N LYS A 188 -32.03 10.15 13.83
CA LYS A 188 -33.29 9.83 13.12
C LYS A 188 -34.43 10.76 13.55
N LYS A 189 -34.58 11.02 14.86
CA LYS A 189 -35.60 11.92 15.39
C LYS A 189 -35.38 13.37 14.96
N ASP A 190 -34.14 13.83 14.97
CA ASP A 190 -33.79 15.19 14.53
C ASP A 190 -34.07 15.38 13.03
N ALA A 191 -33.71 14.39 12.20
CA ALA A 191 -34.05 14.42 10.78
C ALA A 191 -35.58 14.43 10.54
N LEU A 192 -36.34 13.64 11.28
CA LEU A 192 -37.81 13.63 11.24
C LEU A 192 -38.43 14.94 11.71
N ASN A 193 -37.84 15.58 12.73
CA ASN A 193 -38.31 16.86 13.26
C ASN A 193 -38.03 18.01 12.27
N CYS A 194 -36.86 18.04 11.62
CA CYS A 194 -36.55 19.02 10.57
C CYS A 194 -37.47 18.88 9.35
N LEU A 195 -37.89 17.67 9.00
CA LEU A 195 -38.87 17.43 7.93
C LEU A 195 -40.31 17.83 8.31
N ARG A 196 -40.58 18.02 9.61
CA ARG A 196 -41.88 18.43 10.15
C ARG A 196 -42.04 19.94 10.30
N GLU A 197 -40.96 20.71 10.15
CA GLU A 197 -41.07 22.17 10.18
C GLU A 197 -41.89 22.67 8.98
N PRO A 198 -42.97 23.43 9.19
CA PRO A 198 -43.75 23.98 8.08
C PRO A 198 -42.89 24.98 7.31
N ARG A 199 -42.84 24.84 5.97
CA ARG A 199 -42.23 25.85 5.09
C ARG A 199 -42.79 27.24 5.46
N PRO A 200 -41.95 28.28 5.60
CA PRO A 200 -42.44 29.60 5.92
C PRO A 200 -43.44 30.02 4.85
N THR A 201 -44.68 30.29 5.26
CA THR A 201 -45.69 30.87 4.39
C THR A 201 -45.12 32.19 3.85
N PRO A 202 -45.10 32.42 2.53
CA PRO A 202 -44.60 33.68 1.99
C PRO A 202 -45.42 34.82 2.60
N GLY A 203 -44.74 35.65 3.39
CA GLY A 203 -45.35 36.77 4.09
C GLY A 203 -46.07 37.66 3.10
N ILE A 204 -47.36 37.88 3.34
CA ILE A 204 -48.12 38.94 2.70
C ILE A 204 -47.53 40.24 3.23
N TRP A 205 -46.77 40.93 2.39
CA TRP A 205 -46.37 42.32 2.61
C TRP A 205 -47.66 43.16 2.68
N LYS A 206 -47.97 43.67 3.87
CA LYS A 206 -48.94 44.76 4.07
C LYS A 206 -48.20 46.08 4.18
#